data_AF-A0A7C6JVW7-F1
#
_entry.id   AF-A0A7C6JVW7-F1
#
_cell.length_a   1.000
_cell.length_b   1.000
_cell.length_c   1.000
_cell.angle_alpha   90.00
_cell.angle_beta   90.00
_cell.angle_gamma   90.00
#
_symmetry.space_group_name_H-M   'P 1'
#
loop_
_entity.id
_entity.type
_entity.pdbx_description
1 polymer ?
#
loop_
_entity_poly.entity_id
_entity_poly.type
_entity_poly.pdbx_seq_one_letter_code
_entity_poly.pdbx_strand_id
1 'polypeptide(L)'
;MLNDLNYIVGSQGIRTGSFGFANTPYIDVPSGAGTYGYVEFFKHADNYVTVKIYSELDFSIFLNRFVLGSGTWVLSTWDRLH
;
A
#
# COMPACT_ATOMS: atom_id res chain seq x y z
N MET A 1 1.39 -1.53 16.08
CA MET A 1 0.58 -0.78 15.09
C MET A 1 -0.13 -1.80 14.23
N LEU A 2 -1.43 -1.60 13.98
CA LEU A 2 -2.18 -2.42 13.05
C LEU A 2 -1.91 -1.85 11.66
N ASN A 3 -1.20 -2.59 10.80
CA ASN A 3 -0.99 -2.16 9.42
C ASN A 3 -2.35 -2.12 8.70
N ASP A 4 -2.59 -1.06 7.95
CA ASP A 4 -3.89 -0.79 7.32
C ASP A 4 -4.33 -1.97 6.43
N LEU A 5 -3.38 -2.60 5.72
CA LEU A 5 -3.67 -3.78 4.89
C LEU A 5 -4.00 -5.04 5.70
N ASN A 6 -3.42 -5.23 6.88
CA ASN A 6 -3.81 -6.33 7.76
C ASN A 6 -5.26 -6.16 8.23
N TYR A 7 -5.68 -4.93 8.50
CA TYR A 7 -7.06 -4.65 8.88
C TYR A 7 -8.02 -4.79 7.70
N ILE A 8 -7.75 -4.12 6.58
CA ILE A 8 -8.63 -4.10 5.40
C ILE A 8 -8.79 -5.51 4.81
N VAL A 9 -7.70 -6.25 4.63
CA VAL A 9 -7.76 -7.57 4.01
C VAL A 9 -8.07 -8.66 5.03
N GLY A 10 -7.39 -8.63 6.18
CA GLY A 10 -7.49 -9.68 7.20
C GLY A 10 -8.75 -9.60 8.04
N SER A 11 -9.16 -8.39 8.47
CA SER A 11 -10.32 -8.21 9.35
C SER A 11 -11.60 -7.87 8.58
N GLN A 12 -11.52 -7.00 7.56
CA GLN A 12 -12.71 -6.59 6.77
C GLN A 12 -12.99 -7.52 5.58
N GLY A 13 -12.05 -8.40 5.22
CA GLY A 13 -12.21 -9.36 4.12
C GLY A 13 -12.22 -8.71 2.72
N ILE A 14 -11.84 -7.44 2.61
CA ILE A 14 -11.79 -6.71 1.33
C ILE A 14 -10.53 -7.14 0.59
N ARG A 15 -10.70 -7.82 -0.54
CA ARG A 15 -9.58 -8.41 -1.28
C ARG A 15 -8.95 -7.47 -2.29
N THR A 16 -9.66 -6.43 -2.73
CA THR A 16 -9.12 -5.45 -3.67
C THR A 16 -9.88 -4.14 -3.53
N GLY A 17 -9.23 -3.03 -3.83
CA GLY A 17 -9.84 -1.72 -3.81
C GLY A 17 -8.82 -0.60 -3.94
N SER A 18 -9.33 0.62 -3.90
CA SER A 18 -8.53 1.82 -3.89
C SER A 18 -9.13 2.87 -2.97
N PHE A 19 -8.28 3.71 -2.37
CA PHE A 19 -8.71 4.85 -1.57
C PHE A 19 -7.68 5.97 -1.61
N GLY A 20 -8.16 7.21 -1.51
CA GLY A 20 -7.30 8.39 -1.42
C GLY A 20 -6.69 8.54 -0.03
N PHE A 21 -5.50 9.13 0.02
CA PHE A 21 -4.89 9.60 1.26
C PHE A 21 -4.43 11.05 1.09
N ALA A 22 -4.35 11.76 2.21
CA ALA A 22 -3.99 13.18 2.27
C ALA A 22 -3.12 13.41 3.53
N ASN A 23 -3.20 14.61 4.12
CA ASN A 23 -2.50 14.97 5.37
C ASN A 23 -2.67 13.96 6.53
N THR A 24 -3.70 13.11 6.50
CA THR A 24 -3.80 11.92 7.37
C THR A 24 -3.07 10.74 6.71
N PRO A 25 -1.94 10.27 7.26
CA PRO A 25 -1.07 9.33 6.57
C PRO A 25 -1.68 7.94 6.51
N TYR A 26 -1.80 7.41 5.29
CA TYR A 26 -1.64 5.97 5.09
C TYR A 26 -0.24 5.64 5.64
N ILE A 27 -0.16 4.87 6.71
CA ILE A 27 1.10 4.71 7.47
C ILE A 27 2.18 3.99 6.67
N ASP A 28 1.75 3.31 5.62
CA ASP A 28 2.51 2.46 4.72
C ASP A 28 3.07 3.22 3.49
N VAL A 29 2.92 4.56 3.42
CA VAL A 29 3.44 5.39 2.30
C VAL A 29 4.98 5.38 2.26
N PRO A 30 5.61 5.08 1.10
CA PRO A 30 7.05 5.11 0.97
C PRO A 30 7.62 6.52 1.10
N SER A 31 8.86 6.59 1.59
CA SER A 31 9.63 7.83 1.55
C SER A 31 9.72 8.35 0.11
N GLY A 32 9.35 9.61 -0.09
CA GLY A 32 9.36 10.27 -1.41
C GLY A 32 8.03 10.28 -2.16
N ALA A 33 6.99 9.57 -1.72
CA ALA A 33 5.68 9.58 -2.39
C ALA A 33 4.80 10.80 -2.07
N GLY A 34 5.27 11.75 -1.26
CA GLY A 34 4.48 12.92 -0.87
C GLY A 34 3.32 12.59 0.08
N THR A 35 2.51 13.60 0.39
CA THR A 35 1.41 13.51 1.37
C THR A 35 0.02 13.41 0.73
N TYR A 36 -0.05 13.37 -0.60
CA TYR A 36 -1.30 13.29 -1.36
C TYR A 36 -1.19 12.23 -2.43
N GLY A 37 -2.28 11.51 -2.64
CA GLY A 37 -2.36 10.46 -3.65
C GLY A 37 -3.46 9.48 -3.35
N TYR A 38 -3.36 8.31 -3.97
CA TYR A 38 -4.23 7.19 -3.67
C TYR A 38 -3.47 5.87 -3.70
N VAL A 39 -3.97 4.90 -2.96
CA VAL A 39 -3.47 3.53 -2.94
C VAL A 39 -4.42 2.64 -3.73
N GLU A 40 -3.88 1.67 -4.44
CA GLU A 40 -4.58 0.52 -5.01
C GLU A 40 -3.97 -0.74 -4.44
N PHE A 41 -4.80 -1.69 -4.03
CA PHE A 41 -4.32 -2.97 -3.52
C PHE A 41 -5.10 -4.15 -4.09
N PHE A 42 -4.40 -5.29 -4.18
CA PHE A 42 -4.94 -6.54 -4.68
C PHE A 42 -4.36 -7.74 -3.92
N LYS A 43 -5.22 -8.47 -3.20
CA LYS A 43 -4.91 -9.69 -2.47
C LYS A 43 -4.79 -10.87 -3.44
N HIS A 44 -3.64 -11.54 -3.38
CA HIS A 44 -3.35 -12.76 -4.13
C HIS A 44 -4.06 -13.97 -3.53
N ALA A 45 -3.92 -15.13 -4.17
CA ALA A 45 -4.42 -16.40 -3.63
C ALA A 45 -3.66 -16.82 -2.34
N ASP A 46 -2.38 -16.46 -2.23
CA ASP A 46 -1.51 -16.68 -1.07
C ASP A 46 -1.51 -15.48 -0.11
N ASN A 47 -0.62 -15.43 0.87
CA ASN A 47 -0.61 -14.37 1.89
C ASN A 47 -0.06 -13.02 1.40
N TYR A 48 0.13 -12.81 0.09
CA TYR A 48 0.61 -11.52 -0.42
C TYR A 48 -0.51 -10.58 -0.87
N VAL A 49 -0.26 -9.29 -0.71
CA VAL A 49 -1.06 -8.20 -1.29
C VAL A 49 -0.13 -7.36 -2.16
N THR A 50 -0.47 -7.19 -3.44
CA THR A 50 0.21 -6.18 -4.27
C THR A 50 -0.37 -4.82 -3.96
N VAL A 51 0.50 -3.83 -3.79
CA VAL A 51 0.13 -2.48 -3.42
C VAL A 51 0.80 -1.51 -4.37
N LYS A 52 0.01 -0.63 -4.96
CA LYS A 52 0.48 0.51 -5.74
C LYS A 52 0.08 1.79 -5.04
N ILE A 53 0.99 2.75 -5.01
CA ILE A 53 0.73 4.11 -4.53
C ILE A 53 0.97 5.06 -5.69
N TYR A 54 -0.03 5.87 -5.97
CA TYR A 54 0.01 6.89 -7.00
C TYR A 54 0.20 8.23 -6.30
N SER A 55 1.41 8.78 -6.39
CA SER A 55 1.77 10.05 -5.76
C SER A 55 1.25 11.22 -6.58
N GLU A 56 0.66 12.22 -5.94
CA GLU A 56 0.34 13.51 -6.57
C GLU A 56 1.48 14.54 -6.44
N LEU A 57 2.59 14.21 -5.75
CA LEU A 57 3.75 15.09 -5.65
C LEU A 57 4.47 15.22 -6.99
N ASP A 58 4.71 14.09 -7.65
CA ASP A 58 5.48 14.01 -8.88
C ASP A 58 4.90 13.02 -9.90
N PHE A 59 3.66 12.58 -9.69
CA PHE A 59 2.95 11.60 -10.53
C PHE A 59 3.66 10.25 -10.66
N SER A 60 4.56 9.91 -9.74
CA SER A 60 5.20 8.59 -9.70
C SER A 60 4.26 7.53 -9.16
N ILE A 61 4.49 6.30 -9.60
CA ILE A 61 3.81 5.12 -9.09
C ILE A 61 4.82 4.29 -8.30
N PHE A 62 4.52 4.00 -7.05
CA PHE A 62 5.32 3.12 -6.20
C PHE A 62 4.67 1.76 -6.11
N LEU A 63 5.43 0.68 -6.22
CA LEU A 63 4.96 -0.70 -6.18
C LEU A 63 5.71 -1.49 -5.11
N ASN A 64 4.98 -2.27 -4.33
CA ASN A 64 5.56 -3.28 -3.43
C ASN A 64 4.53 -4.39 -3.15
N ARG A 65 4.97 -5.45 -2.45
CA ARG A 65 4.11 -6.51 -1.93
C ARG A 65 4.14 -6.53 -0.41
N PHE A 66 2.97 -6.61 0.18
CA PHE A 66 2.78 -6.74 1.61
C PHE A 66 2.48 -8.20 1.99
N VAL A 67 3.06 -8.66 3.09
CA VAL A 67 2.83 -10.01 3.63
C VAL A 67 1.81 -9.94 4.76
N LEU A 68 0.63 -10.50 4.52
CA LEU A 68 -0.45 -10.53 5.51
C LEU A 68 -0.06 -11.38 6.72
N GLY A 69 -0.51 -10.94 7.89
CA GLY A 69 -0.28 -11.61 9.17
C GLY A 69 1.10 -11.31 9.76
N SER A 70 2.16 -11.20 8.95
CA SER A 70 3.48 -10.73 9.43
C SER A 70 3.57 -9.22 9.53
N GLY A 71 2.82 -8.49 8.69
CA GLY A 71 2.89 -7.03 8.68
C GLY A 71 4.17 -6.47 8.04
N THR A 72 4.81 -7.23 7.16
CA THR A 72 6.10 -6.88 6.56
C THR A 72 5.97 -6.64 5.06
N TRP A 73 6.81 -5.76 4.51
CA TRP A 73 6.97 -5.57 3.07
C TRP A 73 7.98 -6.57 2.51
N VAL A 74 7.73 -7.06 1.28
CA VAL A 74 8.63 -7.99 0.59
C VAL A 74 9.92 -7.30 0.20
N LEU A 75 9.84 -6.06 -0.31
CA LEU A 75 11.00 -5.24 -0.62
C LEU A 75 11.26 -4.25 0.53
N SER A 76 12.53 -4.08 0.88
CA SER A 76 12.98 -3.07 1.84
C SER A 76 12.80 -1.63 1.32
N THR A 77 12.71 -1.46 0.01
CA THR A 77 12.45 -0.20 -0.69
C THR A 77 11.37 -0.44 -1.73
N TRP A 78 10.51 0.55 -1.96
CA TRP A 78 9.48 0.46 -2.97
C TRP A 78 10.06 0.67 -4.38
N ASP A 79 9.58 -0.11 -5.33
CA ASP A 79 9.93 0.08 -6.73
C ASP A 79 9.19 1.30 -7.26
N ARG A 80 9.91 2.26 -7.83
CA ARG A 80 9.34 3.46 -8.47
C ARG A 80 9.22 3.22 -9.97
N LEU A 81 8.00 3.27 -10.48
CA LEU A 81 7.67 3.18 -11.90
C LEU A 81 7.53 4.60 -12.47
N HIS A 82 8.12 4.80 -13.64
CA HIS A 82 8.05 6.04 -14.43
C HIS A 82 7.02 5.90 -15.56
#